data_AF-A0A960U8M9-F1
#
_entry.id   AF-A0A960U8M9-F1
#
_cell.length_a   1.000
_cell.length_b   1.000
_cell.length_c   1.000
_cell.angle_alpha   90.00
_cell.angle_beta   90.00
_cell.angle_gamma   90.00
#
_symmetry.space_group_name_H-M   'P 1'
#
loop_
_entity.id
_entity.type
_entity.pdbx_description
1 polymer ?
#
loop_
_entity_poly.entity_id
_entity_poly.type
_entity_poly.pdbx_seq_one_letter_code
_entity_poly.pdbx_strand_id
1 'polypeptide(L)' 'QGGLLYDKFVNFVEDLQRIGTSLEQGQKAYDSALKRLSEGQGNLIRSAEKIKDLGAKASKNLPDSLMKD' A
#
# COMPACT_ATOMS: atom_id res chain seq x y z
N GLN A 1 0.04 9.96 -44.34
CA GLN A 1 0.57 8.86 -43.49
C GLN A 1 1.17 9.37 -42.18
N GLY A 2 1.90 10.49 -42.14
CA GLY A 2 2.47 11.04 -40.89
C GLY A 2 1.46 11.40 -39.78
N GLY A 3 0.30 11.97 -40.13
CA GLY A 3 -0.73 12.32 -39.13
C GLY A 3 -1.25 11.12 -38.33
N LEU A 4 -1.60 10.02 -39.02
CA LEU A 4 -2.03 8.77 -38.39
C LEU A 4 -0.99 8.16 -37.43
N LEU A 5 0.30 8.32 -37.74
CA LEU A 5 1.37 7.84 -36.86
C LEU A 5 1.49 8.74 -35.62
N TYR A 6 1.35 10.04 -35.80
CA TYR A 6 1.37 11.01 -34.71
C TYR A 6 0.18 10.78 -33.75
N ASP A 7 -1.02 10.55 -34.27
CA ASP A 7 -2.20 10.25 -33.46
C ASP A 7 -2.00 8.98 -32.60
N LYS A 8 -1.43 7.92 -33.20
CA LYS A 8 -1.08 6.69 -32.45
C LYS A 8 -0.04 6.95 -31.35
N PHE A 9 0.94 7.79 -31.63
CA PHE A 9 1.95 8.17 -30.65
C PHE A 9 1.34 8.95 -29.48
N VAL A 10 0.47 9.92 -29.77
CA VAL A 10 -0.24 10.69 -28.73
C VAL A 10 -1.10 9.76 -27.87
N ASN A 11 -1.88 8.87 -28.47
CA ASN A 11 -2.70 7.90 -27.73
C ASN A 11 -1.84 7.02 -26.81
N PHE A 12 -0.68 6.58 -27.28
CA PHE A 12 0.24 5.80 -26.45
C PHE A 12 0.79 6.59 -25.25
N VAL A 13 1.10 7.89 -25.44
CA VAL A 13 1.50 8.78 -24.34
C VAL A 13 0.36 8.95 -23.33
N GLU A 14 -0.87 9.13 -23.79
CA GLU A 14 -2.05 9.20 -22.90
C GLU A 14 -2.24 7.91 -22.08
N ASP A 15 -2.06 6.75 -22.71
CA ASP A 15 -2.15 5.47 -22.02
C ASP A 15 -1.08 5.34 -20.93
N LEU A 16 0.16 5.77 -21.20
CA LEU A 16 1.22 5.82 -20.18
C LEU A 16 0.88 6.75 -19.02
N GLN A 17 0.29 7.92 -19.30
CA GLN A 17 -0.15 8.85 -18.24
C GLN A 17 -1.25 8.24 -17.36
N ARG A 18 -2.21 7.52 -17.95
CA ARG A 18 -3.27 6.82 -17.22
C ARG A 18 -2.71 5.72 -16.33
N ILE A 19 -1.74 4.95 -16.82
CA ILE A 19 -1.03 3.94 -16.05
C ILE A 19 -0.29 4.58 -14.88
N GLY A 20 0.47 5.66 -15.12
CA GLY A 20 1.19 6.39 -14.08
C GLY A 20 0.26 6.86 -12.96
N THR A 21 -0.91 7.40 -13.32
CA THR A 21 -1.92 7.84 -12.34
C THR A 21 -2.45 6.67 -11.50
N SER A 22 -2.71 5.52 -12.12
CA SER A 22 -3.19 4.32 -11.41
C SER A 22 -2.15 3.77 -10.45
N LEU A 23 -0.87 3.80 -10.84
CA LEU A 23 0.24 3.39 -9.97
C LEU A 23 0.39 4.30 -8.77
N GLU A 24 0.28 5.62 -8.96
CA GLU A 24 0.33 6.59 -7.86
C GLU A 24 -0.81 6.36 -6.84
N GLN A 25 -2.02 6.09 -7.33
CA GLN A 25 -3.16 5.77 -6.48
C GLN A 25 -2.94 4.46 -5.71
N GLY A 26 -2.41 3.44 -6.38
CA GLY A 26 -2.04 2.17 -5.75
C GLY A 26 -1.01 2.36 -4.64
N GLN A 27 0.03 3.16 -4.88
CA GLN A 27 1.05 3.47 -3.88
C GLN A 27 0.45 4.18 -2.66
N LYS A 28 -0.39 5.20 -2.88
CA LYS A 28 -1.06 5.91 -1.77
C LYS A 28 -1.96 4.98 -0.94
N ALA A 29 -2.68 4.08 -1.60
CA ALA A 29 -3.52 3.10 -0.91
C ALA A 29 -2.67 2.12 -0.08
N TYR A 30 -1.56 1.65 -0.64
CA TYR A 30 -0.59 0.80 0.06
C TYR A 30 -0.01 1.52 1.29
N ASP A 31 0.47 2.74 1.13
CA ASP A 31 1.05 3.52 2.23
C ASP A 31 0.03 3.77 3.34
N SER A 32 -1.22 4.08 2.98
CA SER A 32 -2.31 4.25 3.94
C SER A 32 -2.64 2.96 4.69
N ALA A 33 -2.65 1.82 4.01
CA ALA A 33 -2.84 0.51 4.63
C ALA A 33 -1.70 0.17 5.59
N LEU A 34 -0.45 0.44 5.18
CA LEU A 34 0.73 0.21 6.02
C LEU A 34 0.69 1.09 7.28
N LYS A 35 0.32 2.36 7.15
CA LYS A 35 0.11 3.25 8.30
C LYS A 35 -0.93 2.69 9.27
N ARG A 36 -2.08 2.23 8.78
CA ARG A 36 -3.10 1.63 9.65
C ARG A 36 -2.63 0.33 10.32
N LEU A 37 -1.76 -0.41 9.64
CA LEU A 37 -1.18 -1.64 10.17
C LEU A 37 -0.21 -1.34 11.33
N SER A 38 0.74 -0.42 11.15
CA SER A 38 1.90 -0.26 12.04
C SER A 38 2.05 1.10 12.71
N GLU A 39 1.38 2.16 12.25
CA GLU A 39 1.59 3.53 12.74
C GLU A 39 0.38 4.11 13.47
N GLY A 40 0.63 4.99 14.44
CA GLY A 40 -0.41 5.74 15.17
C GLY A 40 -0.99 5.03 16.39
N GLN A 41 -1.72 5.81 17.20
CA GLN A 41 -2.34 5.37 18.45
C GLN A 41 -3.54 4.46 18.14
N GLY A 42 -3.34 3.15 18.22
CA GLY A 42 -4.38 2.15 17.89
C GLY A 42 -4.16 1.41 16.58
N ASN A 43 -2.93 1.41 16.05
CA ASN A 43 -2.57 0.54 14.93
C ASN A 43 -2.89 -0.94 15.21
N LEU A 44 -3.07 -1.71 14.13
CA LEU A 44 -3.51 -3.10 14.21
C LEU A 44 -2.50 -4.00 14.91
N ILE A 45 -1.19 -3.79 14.70
CA ILE A 45 -0.14 -4.57 15.36
C ILE A 45 -0.24 -4.43 16.88
N ARG A 46 -0.25 -3.20 17.40
CA ARG A 46 -0.36 -2.93 18.83
C ARG A 46 -1.66 -3.48 19.42
N SER A 47 -2.77 -3.36 18.68
CA SER A 47 -4.06 -3.89 19.10
C SER A 47 -4.04 -5.43 19.19
N ALA A 48 -3.42 -6.10 18.21
CA ALA A 48 -3.28 -7.55 18.20
C ALA A 48 -2.37 -8.06 19.33
N GLU A 49 -1.22 -7.41 19.56
CA GLU A 49 -0.32 -7.77 20.66
C GLU A 49 -1.00 -7.56 22.03
N LYS A 50 -1.76 -6.48 22.21
CA LYS A 50 -2.53 -6.29 23.45
C LYS A 50 -3.53 -7.43 23.70
N ILE A 51 -4.19 -7.94 22.66
CA ILE A 51 -5.11 -9.09 22.79
C ILE A 51 -4.34 -10.36 23.18
N LYS A 52 -3.15 -10.57 22.59
CA LYS A 52 -2.27 -11.68 22.93
C LYS A 52 -1.77 -11.60 24.37
N ASP A 53 -1.39 -10.42 24.85
CA ASP A 53 -0.97 -10.17 26.23
C ASP A 53 -2.10 -10.44 27.24
N LEU A 54 -3.36 -10.23 26.83
CA LEU A 54 -4.55 -10.57 27.63
C LEU A 54 -4.86 -12.08 27.67
N GLY A 55 -4.01 -12.91 27.07
CA GLY A 55 -4.10 -14.37 27.15
C GLY A 55 -4.68 -15.05 25.92
N ALA A 56 -4.84 -14.34 24.80
CA ALA A 56 -5.20 -14.99 23.54
C ALA A 56 -4.06 -15.90 23.06
N LYS A 57 -4.37 -17.17 22.80
CA LYS A 57 -3.38 -18.14 22.32
C LYS A 57 -3.03 -17.86 20.86
N ALA A 58 -1.79 -17.43 20.61
CA ALA A 58 -1.21 -17.31 19.27
C ALA A 58 -0.08 -18.34 19.10
N SER A 59 -0.05 -19.03 17.97
CA SER A 59 1.00 -20.01 17.63
C SER A 59 2.16 -19.40 16.82
N LYS A 60 2.01 -18.15 16.38
CA LYS A 60 2.99 -17.40 15.58
C LYS A 60 3.08 -15.97 16.11
N ASN A 61 4.27 -15.40 15.99
CA ASN A 61 4.55 -14.02 16.38
C ASN A 61 4.83 -13.18 15.14
N LEU A 62 4.45 -11.89 15.19
CA LEU A 62 4.95 -10.95 14.21
C LEU A 62 6.48 -10.79 14.37
N PRO A 63 7.21 -10.49 13.28
CA PRO A 63 8.62 -10.15 13.35
C PRO A 63 8.86 -8.93 14.24
N ASP A 64 9.92 -8.94 15.05
CA ASP A 64 10.30 -7.84 15.93
C ASP A 64 10.50 -6.52 15.16
N SER A 65 10.90 -6.59 13.89
CA SER A 65 11.07 -5.43 13.02
C SER A 65 9.76 -4.66 12.76
N LEU A 66 8.61 -5.30 12.94
CA LEU A 66 7.28 -4.69 12.77
C LEU A 66 6.64 -4.30 14.11
N MET A 67 7.23 -4.67 15.24
CA MET A 67 6.71 -4.40 16.58
C MET A 67 7.37 -3.20 17.27
N LYS A 68 8.42 -2.62 16.69
CA LYS A 68 9.12 -1.47 17.26
C LYS A 68 8.42 -0.18 16.84
N ASP A 69 7.90 0.56 17.81
CA ASP A 69 7.74 2.02 17.71
C ASP A 69 9.10 2.71 17.83
#